data_AF-A0A820I2Q9-F1
#
_entry.id   AF-A0A820I2Q9-F1
#
_cell.length_a   1.000
_cell.length_b   1.000
_cell.length_c   1.000
_cell.angle_alpha   90.00
_cell.angle_beta   90.00
_cell.angle_gamma   90.00
#
_symmetry.space_group_name_H-M   'P 1'
#
loop_
_entity.id
_entity.type
_entity.pdbx_description
1 polymer ?
#
loop_
_entity_poly.entity_id
_entity_poly.type
_entity_poly.pdbx_seq_one_letter_code
_entity_poly.pdbx_strand_id
1 'polypeptide(L)'
;YLAKTFSQANEYIKPNWILFLGDIFDEGLSASDDEFKRYFERFDTIFQYENREQQCIVIPGDNDVGGEYYGDKQPILRQRFRNYFGRMIALYHQNDIEYLKLDIDMFESYVDGKRFAIMEQTQNRPLTSIFRIVLNHWPLLTRSTRFIKPFLNELEPNLILKGDSHHFTVVSYDRINVTTHLLAKEYIPQSILSIDLKQNRFVYEITIPTCSYRM
;
A
#
# COMPACT_ATOMS: atom_id res chain seq x y z
N TYR A 1 -5.18 18.57 -15.72
CA TYR A 1 -3.73 18.30 -15.61
C TYR A 1 -3.48 16.84 -15.28
N LEU A 2 -3.96 16.34 -14.12
CA LEU A 2 -3.77 14.94 -13.68
C LEU A 2 -4.12 13.89 -14.74
N ALA A 3 -5.34 13.90 -15.29
CA ALA A 3 -5.76 12.91 -16.29
C ALA A 3 -4.85 12.88 -17.53
N LYS A 4 -4.42 14.05 -18.00
CA LYS A 4 -3.52 14.16 -19.16
C LYS A 4 -2.14 13.58 -18.85
N THR A 5 -1.53 13.99 -17.73
CA THR A 5 -0.19 13.53 -17.36
C THR A 5 -0.19 12.04 -17.06
N PHE A 6 -1.20 11.54 -16.35
CA PHE A 6 -1.37 10.12 -16.10
C PHE A 6 -1.55 9.33 -17.39
N SER A 7 -2.46 9.76 -18.29
CA SER A 7 -2.68 9.09 -19.58
C SER A 7 -1.39 9.02 -20.41
N GLN A 8 -0.62 10.10 -20.48
CA GLN A 8 0.67 10.12 -21.19
C GLN A 8 1.70 9.19 -20.57
N ALA A 9 1.83 9.18 -19.23
CA ALA A 9 2.74 8.28 -18.54
C ALA A 9 2.32 6.81 -18.72
N ASN A 10 1.02 6.53 -18.65
CA ASN A 10 0.47 5.19 -18.81
C ASN A 10 0.66 4.68 -20.25
N GLU A 11 0.42 5.51 -21.26
CA GLU A 11 0.61 5.16 -22.67
C GLU A 11 2.09 4.90 -23.00
N TYR A 12 3.01 5.65 -22.36
CA TYR A 12 4.44 5.48 -22.56
C TYR A 12 5.00 4.24 -21.84
N ILE A 13 4.67 4.05 -20.56
CA ILE A 13 5.21 2.96 -19.73
C ILE A 13 4.49 1.64 -20.00
N LYS A 14 3.19 1.67 -20.30
CA LYS A 14 2.31 0.50 -20.47
C LYS A 14 2.45 -0.51 -19.33
N PRO A 15 2.24 -0.07 -18.07
CA PRO A 15 2.47 -0.92 -16.90
C PRO A 15 1.47 -2.08 -16.86
N ASN A 16 1.90 -3.23 -16.32
CA ASN A 16 0.96 -4.32 -16.07
C ASN A 16 0.05 -4.03 -14.87
N TRP A 17 0.60 -3.39 -13.83
CA TRP A 17 -0.14 -2.96 -12.63
C TRP A 17 0.14 -1.50 -12.32
N ILE A 18 -0.88 -0.81 -11.81
CA ILE A 18 -0.77 0.50 -11.20
C ILE A 18 -1.11 0.37 -9.71
N LEU A 19 -0.23 0.90 -8.86
CA LEU A 19 -0.37 0.79 -7.41
C LEU A 19 -0.68 2.18 -6.85
N PHE A 20 -1.86 2.32 -6.24
CA PHE A 20 -2.25 3.52 -5.50
C PHE A 20 -2.09 3.24 -4.01
N LEU A 21 -1.12 3.91 -3.38
CA LEU A 21 -0.68 3.60 -2.02
C LEU A 21 -1.44 4.40 -0.94
N GLY A 22 -2.70 4.73 -1.17
CA GLY A 22 -3.58 5.48 -0.27
C GLY A 22 -3.59 6.99 -0.49
N ASP A 23 -4.40 7.66 0.32
CA ASP A 23 -4.75 9.09 0.25
C ASP A 23 -5.28 9.48 -1.11
N ILE A 24 -6.25 8.69 -1.57
CA ILE A 24 -6.99 8.98 -2.79
C ILE A 24 -7.83 10.25 -2.58
N PHE A 25 -8.41 10.39 -1.39
CA PHE A 25 -9.28 11.47 -0.97
C PHE A 25 -8.74 12.14 0.30
N ASP A 26 -8.89 13.46 0.42
CA ASP A 26 -8.51 14.18 1.63
C ASP A 26 -9.66 14.12 2.68
N GLU A 27 -10.92 14.00 2.24
CA GLU A 27 -12.12 14.09 3.09
C GLU A 27 -12.88 12.77 3.25
N GLY A 28 -12.23 11.62 3.05
CA GLY A 28 -12.89 10.30 3.10
C GLY A 28 -13.62 10.00 4.41
N LEU A 29 -13.19 10.61 5.52
CA LEU A 29 -13.83 10.53 6.83
C LEU A 29 -15.14 11.35 6.93
N SER A 30 -15.13 12.59 6.46
CA SER A 30 -16.24 13.55 6.64
C SER A 30 -17.22 13.57 5.48
N ALA A 31 -16.85 13.01 4.33
CA ALA A 31 -17.69 12.93 3.15
C ALA A 31 -19.00 12.17 3.43
N SER A 32 -20.10 12.75 2.97
CA SER A 32 -21.35 12.03 2.72
C SER A 32 -21.16 10.96 1.65
N ASP A 33 -22.10 10.02 1.54
CA ASP A 33 -22.03 8.96 0.52
C ASP A 33 -22.09 9.52 -0.91
N ASP A 34 -22.82 10.62 -1.12
CA ASP A 34 -22.88 11.32 -2.41
C ASP A 34 -21.56 12.04 -2.74
N GLU A 35 -20.90 12.64 -1.75
CA GLU A 35 -19.55 13.21 -1.92
C GLU A 35 -18.54 12.12 -2.26
N PHE A 36 -18.51 11.04 -1.50
CA PHE A 36 -17.61 9.92 -1.73
C PHE A 36 -17.81 9.32 -3.14
N LYS A 37 -19.07 9.17 -3.56
CA LYS A 37 -19.39 8.72 -4.93
C LYS A 37 -18.82 9.66 -5.99
N ARG A 38 -18.98 10.97 -5.83
CA ARG A 38 -18.40 11.96 -6.76
C ARG A 38 -16.87 11.91 -6.79
N TYR A 39 -16.23 11.74 -5.64
CA TYR A 39 -14.77 11.59 -5.57
C TYR A 39 -14.30 10.33 -6.30
N PHE A 40 -15.02 9.22 -6.12
CA PHE A 40 -14.75 7.99 -6.86
C PHE A 40 -14.96 8.15 -8.37
N GLU A 41 -16.06 8.76 -8.81
CA GLU A 41 -16.31 9.00 -10.25
C GLU A 41 -15.21 9.86 -10.88
N ARG A 42 -14.72 10.86 -10.14
CA ARG A 42 -13.57 11.66 -10.56
C ARG A 42 -12.27 10.85 -10.59
N PHE A 43 -12.03 9.99 -9.60
CA PHE A 43 -10.91 9.04 -9.59
C PHE A 43 -10.93 8.15 -10.82
N ASP A 44 -12.07 7.52 -11.09
CA ASP A 44 -12.23 6.65 -12.24
C ASP A 44 -12.06 7.41 -13.57
N THR A 45 -12.62 8.62 -13.68
CA THR A 45 -12.44 9.45 -14.87
C THR A 45 -10.97 9.80 -15.15
N ILE A 46 -10.18 10.04 -14.09
CA ILE A 46 -8.77 10.44 -14.21
C ILE A 46 -7.87 9.24 -14.50
N PHE A 47 -8.10 8.13 -13.78
CA PHE A 47 -7.19 6.99 -13.74
C PHE A 47 -7.70 5.76 -14.48
N GLN A 48 -8.92 5.81 -15.01
CA GLN A 48 -9.59 4.72 -15.71
C GLN A 48 -9.58 3.43 -14.88
N TYR A 49 -9.93 3.54 -13.61
CA TYR A 49 -9.80 2.45 -12.63
C TYR A 49 -10.71 1.26 -12.96
N GLU A 50 -11.96 1.54 -13.36
CA GLU A 50 -12.93 0.52 -13.75
C GLU A 50 -12.68 0.01 -15.18
N ASN A 51 -11.79 0.66 -15.94
CA ASN A 51 -11.34 0.14 -17.23
C ASN A 51 -10.50 -1.13 -17.01
N ARG A 52 -11.06 -2.27 -17.40
CA ARG A 52 -10.47 -3.60 -17.18
C ARG A 52 -9.18 -3.87 -17.97
N GLU A 53 -8.82 -2.99 -18.89
CA GLU A 53 -7.56 -3.08 -19.64
C GLU A 53 -6.34 -2.86 -18.74
N GLN A 54 -6.48 -2.08 -17.66
CA GLN A 54 -5.40 -1.77 -16.73
C GLN A 54 -5.67 -2.36 -15.35
N GLN A 55 -4.78 -3.21 -14.84
CA GLN A 55 -4.92 -3.74 -13.49
C GLN A 55 -4.45 -2.71 -12.46
N CYS A 56 -5.26 -2.45 -11.43
CA CYS A 56 -4.98 -1.49 -10.38
C CYS A 56 -5.12 -2.13 -8.99
N ILE A 57 -4.19 -1.83 -8.09
CA ILE A 57 -4.33 -2.12 -6.66
C ILE A 57 -4.38 -0.79 -5.92
N VAL A 58 -5.50 -0.55 -5.24
CA VAL A 58 -5.70 0.65 -4.40
C VAL A 58 -5.72 0.20 -2.94
N ILE A 59 -4.85 0.75 -2.12
CA ILE A 59 -4.89 0.53 -0.66
C ILE A 59 -5.47 1.78 0.01
N PRO A 60 -6.16 1.64 1.16
CA PRO A 60 -6.70 2.79 1.87
C PRO A 60 -5.57 3.59 2.55
N GLY A 61 -5.61 4.90 2.41
CA GLY A 61 -4.85 5.84 3.23
C GLY A 61 -5.58 6.25 4.50
N ASP A 62 -4.90 7.02 5.33
CA ASP A 62 -5.49 7.54 6.56
C ASP A 62 -6.57 8.58 6.26
N ASN A 63 -6.47 9.33 5.15
CA ASN A 63 -7.50 10.29 4.74
C ASN A 63 -8.71 9.65 4.04
N ASP A 64 -8.54 8.43 3.49
CA ASP A 64 -9.60 7.73 2.77
C ASP A 64 -10.66 7.11 3.69
N VAL A 65 -10.20 6.56 4.83
CA VAL A 65 -11.05 5.82 5.79
C VAL A 65 -11.00 6.42 7.19
N GLY A 66 -9.97 7.23 7.51
CA GLY A 66 -9.85 7.99 8.76
C GLY A 66 -8.87 7.39 9.78
N GLY A 67 -7.65 7.05 9.41
CA GLY A 67 -6.63 6.53 10.34
C GLY A 67 -6.27 7.52 11.45
N GLU A 68 -6.13 8.81 11.13
CA GLU A 68 -5.72 9.87 12.08
C GLU A 68 -6.79 10.16 13.17
N TYR A 69 -8.06 9.82 12.92
CA TYR A 69 -9.21 10.15 13.80
C TYR A 69 -10.08 8.94 14.20
N TYR A 70 -9.55 7.72 14.17
CA TYR A 70 -10.29 6.49 14.49
C TYR A 70 -11.44 6.14 13.52
N GLY A 71 -11.49 6.74 12.33
CA GLY A 71 -12.40 6.35 11.24
C GLY A 71 -12.15 4.92 10.75
N ASP A 72 -10.90 4.46 10.79
CA ASP A 72 -10.50 3.06 10.59
C ASP A 72 -11.19 2.09 11.57
N LYS A 73 -11.64 2.55 12.74
CA LYS A 73 -12.43 1.76 13.71
C LYS A 73 -13.91 1.70 13.34
N GLN A 74 -14.41 2.60 12.51
CA GLN A 74 -15.81 2.64 12.09
C GLN A 74 -16.07 1.63 10.94
N PRO A 75 -16.85 0.55 11.18
CA PRO A 75 -17.07 -0.48 10.15
C PRO A 75 -17.73 0.06 8.88
N ILE A 76 -18.54 1.11 9.00
CA ILE A 76 -19.24 1.74 7.88
C ILE A 76 -18.27 2.39 6.89
N LEU A 77 -17.23 3.08 7.36
CA LEU A 77 -16.24 3.75 6.50
C LEU A 77 -15.39 2.71 5.76
N ARG A 78 -14.98 1.65 6.46
CA ARG A 78 -14.30 0.49 5.84
C ARG A 78 -15.15 -0.20 4.78
N GLN A 79 -16.45 -0.40 5.07
CA GLN A 79 -17.38 -0.98 4.11
C GLN A 79 -17.56 -0.08 2.90
N ARG A 80 -17.67 1.24 3.10
CA ARG A 80 -17.80 2.22 2.02
C ARG A 80 -16.60 2.17 1.09
N PHE A 81 -15.39 2.27 1.63
CA PHE A 81 -14.16 2.13 0.82
C PHE A 81 -14.12 0.79 0.07
N ARG A 82 -14.48 -0.31 0.75
CA ARG A 82 -14.53 -1.63 0.13
C ARG A 82 -15.53 -1.75 -1.02
N ASN A 83 -16.65 -1.04 -0.96
CA ASN A 83 -17.66 -1.08 -2.02
C ASN A 83 -17.12 -0.51 -3.33
N TYR A 84 -16.20 0.45 -3.27
CA TYR A 84 -15.62 1.10 -4.44
C TYR A 84 -14.26 0.49 -4.86
N PHE A 85 -13.41 0.10 -3.91
CA PHE A 85 -12.03 -0.34 -4.18
C PHE A 85 -11.75 -1.81 -3.83
N GLY A 86 -12.81 -2.57 -3.52
CA GLY A 86 -12.72 -3.99 -3.19
C GLY A 86 -12.11 -4.30 -1.82
N ARG A 87 -11.70 -5.56 -1.63
CA ARG A 87 -11.23 -6.06 -0.32
C ARG A 87 -10.06 -5.24 0.21
N MET A 88 -10.07 -4.95 1.52
CA MET A 88 -9.01 -4.19 2.19
C MET A 88 -7.72 -5.01 2.38
N ILE A 89 -7.85 -6.33 2.49
CA ILE A 89 -6.74 -7.29 2.49
C ILE A 89 -6.99 -8.25 1.32
N ALA A 90 -6.01 -8.38 0.43
CA ALA A 90 -6.11 -9.25 -0.73
C ALA A 90 -4.73 -9.63 -1.25
N LEU A 91 -4.63 -10.85 -1.77
CA LEU A 91 -3.46 -11.29 -2.52
C LEU A 91 -3.78 -11.28 -4.02
N TYR A 92 -3.02 -10.47 -4.76
CA TYR A 92 -3.02 -10.45 -6.22
C TYR A 92 -1.78 -11.17 -6.74
N HIS A 93 -1.90 -11.75 -7.93
CA HIS A 93 -0.86 -12.56 -8.52
C HIS A 93 -0.72 -12.21 -10.01
N GLN A 94 0.51 -11.97 -10.44
CA GLN A 94 0.86 -11.92 -11.85
C GLN A 94 2.22 -12.59 -12.07
N ASN A 95 2.23 -13.63 -12.90
CA ASN A 95 3.43 -14.42 -13.19
C ASN A 95 4.10 -14.86 -11.88
N ASP A 96 5.37 -14.54 -11.66
CA ASP A 96 6.08 -14.95 -10.44
C ASP A 96 6.09 -13.87 -9.34
N ILE A 97 5.18 -12.89 -9.42
CA ILE A 97 5.06 -11.79 -8.46
C ILE A 97 3.70 -11.84 -7.75
N GLU A 98 3.76 -11.83 -6.43
CA GLU A 98 2.61 -11.62 -5.55
C GLU A 98 2.57 -10.20 -5.01
N TYR A 99 1.38 -9.59 -5.03
CA TYR A 99 1.11 -8.32 -4.38
C TYR A 99 0.17 -8.57 -3.20
N LEU A 100 0.69 -8.46 -1.98
CA LEU A 100 -0.11 -8.57 -0.77
C LEU A 100 -0.55 -7.17 -0.34
N LYS A 101 -1.79 -6.82 -0.71
CA LYS A 101 -2.46 -5.62 -0.23
C LYS A 101 -2.83 -5.81 1.23
N LEU A 102 -2.36 -4.90 2.07
CA LEU A 102 -2.67 -4.81 3.48
C LEU A 102 -3.38 -3.50 3.80
N ASP A 103 -4.01 -3.50 4.97
CA ASP A 103 -4.64 -2.35 5.60
C ASP A 103 -4.28 -2.45 7.09
N ILE A 104 -3.02 -2.18 7.39
CA ILE A 104 -2.46 -2.21 8.75
C ILE A 104 -2.13 -0.77 9.16
N ASP A 105 -2.60 -0.41 10.34
CA ASP A 105 -2.39 0.90 10.96
C ASP A 105 -1.39 0.79 12.12
N MET A 106 -1.01 1.92 12.71
CA MET A 106 -0.08 2.09 13.81
C MET A 106 -0.54 1.47 15.14
N PHE A 107 -1.83 1.15 15.30
CA PHE A 107 -2.38 0.63 16.55
C PHE A 107 -2.33 -0.92 16.63
N GLU A 108 -1.72 -1.43 17.71
CA GLU A 108 -1.49 -2.88 17.93
C GLU A 108 -2.77 -3.72 17.94
N SER A 109 -3.85 -3.21 18.52
CA SER A 109 -5.16 -3.89 18.58
C SER A 109 -5.77 -4.17 17.21
N TYR A 110 -5.22 -3.55 16.17
CA TYR A 110 -5.68 -3.67 14.80
C TYR A 110 -5.01 -4.82 14.05
N VAL A 111 -3.80 -5.21 14.45
CA VAL A 111 -3.03 -6.29 13.80
C VAL A 111 -3.62 -7.66 14.16
N ASP A 112 -3.95 -7.89 15.44
CA ASP A 112 -4.49 -9.18 15.88
C ASP A 112 -5.85 -9.50 15.24
N GLY A 113 -6.71 -8.49 15.07
CA GLY A 113 -8.01 -8.65 14.40
C GLY A 113 -7.92 -8.93 12.89
N LYS A 114 -6.80 -8.57 12.25
CA LYS A 114 -6.57 -8.74 10.81
C LYS A 114 -5.68 -9.90 10.46
N ARG A 115 -4.89 -10.40 11.41
CA ARG A 115 -3.95 -11.52 11.23
C ARG A 115 -4.62 -12.72 10.57
N PHE A 116 -5.82 -13.11 11.01
CA PHE A 116 -6.57 -14.21 10.40
C PHE A 116 -6.88 -13.97 8.92
N ALA A 117 -7.36 -12.77 8.57
CA ALA A 117 -7.66 -12.41 7.18
C ALA A 117 -6.39 -12.38 6.32
N ILE A 118 -5.25 -11.95 6.87
CA ILE A 118 -3.96 -11.99 6.17
C ILE A 118 -3.51 -13.44 5.95
N MET A 119 -3.55 -14.26 6.99
CA MET A 119 -3.16 -15.68 6.90
C MET A 119 -4.08 -16.47 5.95
N GLU A 120 -5.36 -16.13 5.87
CA GLU A 120 -6.27 -16.72 4.87
C GLU A 120 -5.76 -16.48 3.44
N GLN A 121 -5.16 -15.31 3.18
CA GLN A 121 -4.58 -14.99 1.89
C GLN A 121 -3.21 -15.65 1.67
N THR A 122 -2.36 -15.80 2.70
CA THR A 122 -0.96 -16.23 2.55
C THR A 122 -0.67 -17.70 2.88
N GLN A 123 -1.34 -18.30 3.86
CA GLN A 123 -1.02 -19.67 4.31
C GLN A 123 -1.80 -20.76 3.58
N ASN A 124 -3.02 -20.45 3.11
CA ASN A 124 -3.83 -21.40 2.33
C ASN A 124 -3.42 -21.47 0.85
N ARG A 125 -2.39 -20.71 0.47
CA ARG A 125 -1.85 -20.66 -0.89
C ARG A 125 -0.34 -20.87 -0.76
N PRO A 126 0.19 -22.06 -1.09
CA PRO A 126 1.64 -22.24 -1.11
C PRO A 126 2.26 -21.14 -1.98
N LEU A 127 3.36 -20.55 -1.51
CA LEU A 127 4.14 -19.58 -2.29
C LEU A 127 4.46 -20.21 -3.64
N THR A 128 3.75 -19.78 -4.67
CA THR A 128 4.04 -20.15 -6.06
C THR A 128 4.92 -19.09 -6.72
N SER A 129 4.96 -17.89 -6.12
CA SER A 129 5.75 -16.76 -6.58
C SER A 129 7.15 -16.75 -5.97
N ILE A 130 8.12 -16.32 -6.77
CA ILE A 130 9.50 -16.11 -6.33
C ILE A 130 9.69 -14.75 -5.63
N PHE A 131 8.68 -13.87 -5.70
CA PHE A 131 8.80 -12.48 -5.25
C PHE A 131 7.48 -11.89 -4.72
N ARG A 132 7.42 -11.57 -3.42
CA ARG A 132 6.26 -10.93 -2.79
C ARG A 132 6.53 -9.46 -2.46
N ILE A 133 5.65 -8.61 -2.98
CA ILE A 133 5.57 -7.18 -2.67
C ILE A 133 4.41 -6.96 -1.70
N VAL A 134 4.71 -6.47 -0.50
CA VAL A 134 3.70 -6.04 0.46
C VAL A 134 3.39 -4.57 0.25
N LEU A 135 2.10 -4.24 0.20
CA LEU A 135 1.60 -2.88 0.01
C LEU A 135 0.84 -2.47 1.26
N ASN A 136 1.26 -1.39 1.90
CA ASN A 136 0.56 -0.83 3.06
C ASN A 136 0.70 0.69 3.08
N HIS A 137 -0.29 1.42 3.59
CA HIS A 137 -0.19 2.87 3.61
C HIS A 137 0.77 3.35 4.70
N TRP A 138 0.52 2.93 5.94
CA TRP A 138 1.37 3.23 7.09
C TRP A 138 2.70 2.47 7.07
N PRO A 139 3.76 3.02 7.69
CA PRO A 139 5.06 2.36 7.77
C PRO A 139 5.00 1.09 8.62
N LEU A 140 5.49 -0.01 8.06
CA LEU A 140 5.65 -1.27 8.76
C LEU A 140 7.01 -1.33 9.48
N LEU A 141 8.11 -0.89 8.87
CA LEU A 141 9.45 -1.11 9.45
C LEU A 141 9.91 -0.06 10.47
N THR A 142 9.38 1.17 10.39
CA THR A 142 9.85 2.32 11.19
C THR A 142 8.90 2.76 12.30
N ARG A 143 7.59 2.75 12.04
CA ARG A 143 6.58 3.28 12.95
C ARG A 143 5.59 2.24 13.46
N SER A 144 5.52 1.07 12.83
CA SER A 144 4.71 0.00 13.40
C SER A 144 5.43 -0.67 14.56
N THR A 145 4.58 -1.15 15.45
CA THR A 145 4.82 -1.57 16.82
C THR A 145 5.68 -2.83 16.91
N ARG A 146 5.93 -3.32 18.13
CA ARG A 146 6.62 -4.60 18.39
C ARG A 146 5.97 -5.82 17.70
N PHE A 147 4.84 -5.66 17.03
CA PHE A 147 3.98 -6.70 16.47
C PHE A 147 4.27 -7.06 15.02
N ILE A 148 4.57 -6.08 14.13
CA ILE A 148 4.79 -6.45 12.72
C ILE A 148 6.10 -7.21 12.54
N LYS A 149 7.15 -6.86 13.30
CA LYS A 149 8.47 -7.47 13.15
C LYS A 149 8.42 -8.99 13.36
N PRO A 150 7.76 -9.51 14.40
CA PRO A 150 7.45 -10.94 14.51
C PRO A 150 6.67 -11.53 13.33
N PHE A 151 5.73 -10.75 12.76
CA PHE A 151 4.85 -11.20 11.67
C PHE A 151 5.49 -11.09 10.27
N LEU A 152 6.61 -10.39 10.10
CA LEU A 152 7.32 -10.28 8.82
C LEU A 152 7.78 -11.65 8.27
N ASN A 153 7.99 -12.63 9.14
CA ASN A 153 8.32 -13.99 8.72
C ASN A 153 7.10 -14.72 8.13
N GLU A 154 5.89 -14.36 8.53
CA GLU A 154 4.65 -14.94 7.99
C GLU A 154 4.16 -14.21 6.74
N LEU A 155 4.48 -12.92 6.64
CA LEU A 155 4.23 -12.13 5.44
C LEU A 155 5.18 -12.47 4.29
N GLU A 156 6.40 -12.91 4.62
CA GLU A 156 7.48 -13.24 3.66
C GLU A 156 7.71 -12.17 2.57
N PRO A 157 7.81 -10.87 2.91
CA PRO A 157 8.07 -9.84 1.91
C PRO A 157 9.51 -9.91 1.40
N ASN A 158 9.66 -9.77 0.08
CA ASN A 158 10.92 -9.36 -0.53
C ASN A 158 11.04 -7.83 -0.54
N LEU A 159 9.92 -7.13 -0.72
CA LEU A 159 9.84 -5.69 -0.77
C LEU A 159 8.55 -5.19 -0.12
N ILE A 160 8.62 -4.08 0.59
CA ILE A 160 7.46 -3.34 1.11
C ILE A 160 7.42 -2.00 0.38
N LEU A 161 6.27 -1.65 -0.18
CA LEU A 161 5.99 -0.31 -0.71
C LEU A 161 4.95 0.36 0.17
N LYS A 162 5.20 1.61 0.55
CA LYS A 162 4.27 2.38 1.37
C LYS A 162 3.98 3.79 0.87
N GLY A 163 2.87 4.35 1.38
CA GLY A 163 2.44 5.73 1.19
C GLY A 163 2.70 6.61 2.42
N ASP A 164 1.70 7.39 2.87
CA ASP A 164 1.65 8.26 4.06
C ASP A 164 2.63 9.45 4.07
N SER A 165 3.94 9.21 3.92
CA SER A 165 4.91 10.30 3.95
C SER A 165 5.01 10.97 2.59
N HIS A 166 4.92 12.31 2.56
CA HIS A 166 5.15 13.11 1.36
C HIS A 166 6.63 13.23 0.96
N HIS A 167 7.48 12.36 1.51
CA HIS A 167 8.93 12.30 1.25
C HIS A 167 9.35 10.88 0.92
N PHE A 168 10.28 10.76 -0.03
CA PHE A 168 10.92 9.50 -0.38
C PHE A 168 11.84 9.05 0.75
N THR A 169 11.72 7.80 1.16
CA THR A 169 12.65 7.16 2.10
C THR A 169 12.85 5.70 1.73
N VAL A 170 14.02 5.17 2.08
CA VAL A 170 14.33 3.74 1.99
C VAL A 170 14.82 3.29 3.34
N VAL A 171 14.16 2.27 3.87
CA VAL A 171 14.49 1.69 5.17
C VAL A 171 14.79 0.21 4.95
N SER A 172 15.85 -0.28 5.60
CA SER A 172 16.10 -1.71 5.69
C SER A 172 15.83 -2.23 7.10
N TYR A 173 15.37 -3.47 7.16
CA TYR A 173 15.25 -4.24 8.39
C TYR A 173 16.13 -5.49 8.28
N ASP A 174 17.08 -5.64 9.20
CA ASP A 174 17.92 -6.83 9.33
C ASP A 174 17.17 -7.87 10.18
N ARG A 175 16.75 -8.98 9.56
CA ARG A 175 16.02 -10.05 10.26
C ARG A 175 16.88 -10.75 11.33
N ILE A 176 18.21 -10.75 11.18
CA ILE A 176 19.12 -11.43 12.10
C ILE A 176 19.38 -10.57 13.33
N ASN A 177 19.75 -9.30 13.10
CA ASN A 177 20.07 -8.37 14.19
C ASN A 177 18.83 -7.68 14.77
N VAL A 178 17.68 -7.82 14.13
CA VAL A 178 16.39 -7.21 14.52
C VAL A 178 16.48 -5.68 14.55
N THR A 179 17.34 -5.09 13.71
CA THR A 179 17.59 -3.66 13.62
C THR A 179 16.98 -3.04 12.37
N THR A 180 16.55 -1.78 12.49
CA THR A 180 16.03 -0.98 11.38
C THR A 180 17.04 0.12 11.05
N HIS A 181 17.35 0.34 9.76
CA HIS A 181 18.29 1.36 9.29
C HIS A 181 17.65 2.23 8.20
N LEU A 182 17.80 3.55 8.32
CA LEU A 182 17.45 4.49 7.24
C LEU A 182 18.60 4.50 6.23
N LEU A 183 18.33 4.07 5.00
CA LEU A 183 19.32 4.00 3.92
C LEU A 183 19.29 5.24 3.03
N ALA A 184 18.11 5.80 2.81
CA ALA A 184 17.94 7.02 2.04
C ALA A 184 16.75 7.83 2.55
N LYS A 185 16.86 9.15 2.44
CA LYS A 185 15.78 10.11 2.72
C LYS A 185 15.97 11.31 1.79
N GLU A 186 14.88 11.79 1.21
CA GLU A 186 14.85 12.95 0.28
C GLU A 186 15.67 12.75 -1.00
N TYR A 187 15.68 13.77 -1.88
CA TYR A 187 16.24 13.75 -3.22
C TYR A 187 17.67 13.18 -3.22
N ILE A 188 17.88 12.04 -3.88
CA ILE A 188 19.21 11.51 -4.13
C ILE A 188 19.68 12.08 -5.47
N PRO A 189 20.51 13.14 -5.51
CA PRO A 189 20.98 13.66 -6.78
C PRO A 189 21.89 12.60 -7.41
N GLN A 190 21.51 12.11 -8.58
CA GLN A 190 22.36 11.31 -9.49
C GLN A 190 22.83 9.93 -9.00
N SER A 191 22.33 9.40 -7.89
CA SER A 191 22.74 8.07 -7.42
C SER A 191 21.64 7.04 -7.67
N ILE A 192 21.98 5.98 -8.40
CA ILE A 192 21.14 4.79 -8.54
C ILE A 192 21.14 4.07 -7.19
N LEU A 193 19.96 3.98 -6.55
CA LEU A 193 19.78 3.12 -5.40
C LEU A 193 19.86 1.66 -5.85
N SER A 194 20.84 0.92 -5.34
CA SER A 194 20.94 -0.53 -5.52
C SER A 194 20.61 -1.22 -4.20
N ILE A 195 19.58 -2.06 -4.20
CA ILE A 195 19.18 -2.89 -3.07
C ILE A 195 19.18 -4.36 -3.49
N ASP A 196 19.67 -5.24 -2.62
CA ASP A 196 19.69 -6.68 -2.88
C ASP A 196 18.42 -7.33 -2.31
N LEU A 197 17.48 -7.61 -3.20
CA LEU A 197 16.19 -8.22 -2.85
C LEU A 197 16.24 -9.76 -2.83
N LYS A 198 17.39 -10.37 -3.16
CA LYS A 198 17.56 -11.83 -3.22
C LYS A 198 17.96 -12.44 -1.87
N GLN A 199 18.54 -11.64 -0.98
CA GLN A 199 18.97 -12.11 0.33
C GLN A 199 17.84 -11.96 1.36
N ASN A 200 17.33 -13.09 1.87
CA ASN A 200 16.31 -13.11 2.93
C ASN A 200 16.75 -12.46 4.26
N ARG A 201 17.99 -11.99 4.37
CA ARG A 201 18.47 -11.26 5.55
C ARG A 201 17.80 -9.89 5.70
N PHE A 202 17.65 -9.15 4.61
CA PHE A 202 17.15 -7.78 4.66
C PHE A 202 15.77 -7.68 4.03
N VAL A 203 14.88 -6.92 4.66
CA VAL A 203 13.61 -6.47 4.07
C VAL A 203 13.71 -4.98 3.86
N TYR A 204 13.32 -4.50 2.68
CA TYR A 204 13.32 -3.09 2.35
C TYR A 204 11.90 -2.55 2.34
N GLU A 205 11.71 -1.40 2.98
CA GLU A 205 10.51 -0.57 2.88
C GLU A 205 10.86 0.70 2.14
N ILE A 206 10.21 0.89 0.99
CA ILE A 206 10.34 2.09 0.18
C ILE A 206 9.07 2.91 0.33
N THR A 207 9.24 4.15 0.77
CA THR A 207 8.17 5.12 0.79
C THR A 207 8.10 5.81 -0.56
N ILE A 208 6.98 5.62 -1.25
CA ILE A 208 6.66 6.37 -2.44
C ILE A 208 5.88 7.61 -1.98
N PRO A 209 6.36 8.83 -2.27
CA PRO A 209 5.63 10.03 -1.92
C PRO A 209 4.21 9.96 -2.45
N THR A 210 3.23 9.96 -1.56
CA THR A 210 1.82 10.06 -1.94
C THR A 210 1.57 11.45 -2.51
N CYS A 211 0.88 11.49 -3.64
CA CYS A 211 0.33 12.74 -4.15
C CYS A 211 -1.08 12.82 -3.59
N SER A 212 -1.39 13.81 -2.74
CA SER A 212 -2.79 14.12 -2.46
C SER A 212 -3.46 14.46 -3.80
N TYR A 213 -4.42 13.63 -4.20
CA TYR A 213 -5.05 13.75 -5.52
C TYR A 213 -6.09 14.89 -5.55
N ARG A 214 -6.39 15.50 -4.38
CA ARG A 214 -7.38 16.58 -4.18
C ARG A 214 -8.64 16.33 -5.02
N MET A 215 -9.27 15.19 -4.75
CA MET A 215 -10.45 14.71 -5.48
C MET A 215 -11.72 15.46 -5.12
#